data_AF-A0A377FSY6-F1
#
_entry.id   AF-A0A377FSY6-F1
#
_cell.length_a   1.000
_cell.length_b   1.000
_cell.length_c   1.000
_cell.angle_alpha   90.00
_cell.angle_beta   90.00
_cell.angle_gamma   90.00
#
_symmetry.space_group_name_H-M   'P 1'
#
loop_
_entity.id
_entity.type
_entity.pdbx_description
1 polymer ?
#
loop_
_entity_poly.entity_id
_entity_poly.type
_entity_poly.pdbx_seq_one_letter_code
_entity_poly.pdbx_strand_id
1 'polypeptide(L)'
;MNSQWGIDVTIQLYVWLGFIVISVLLGVRLNQLKEPEPRFFLKFLFYSLLGIVSFPIGGFHIPIGFLLSFLFFPKRNSRYKWYGALVGFFFFIVLLFVPLFDQSGFRAESQQIGAVSIQDESFDRMTNHIMRRVNGEAIKLDRSKMVLTRDGELQSLEYLLLVERSSSFQQIRITYDETGELSYQQVDELNKESGRAFFEKLVDFERVLSAVQDTAWEDFADRVNAPLIQLSFDGLYDMYTYENEVMLMINREGRIVKFWLQRDPVLANSIQLSGLTRENRPTGERYIILYNYSIHQREDLTDQ
;
A
#
# COMPACT_ATOMS: atom_id res chain seq x y z
N MET A 1 -18.26 -4.85 14.90
CA MET A 1 -17.44 -5.89 14.23
C MET A 1 -18.27 -6.92 13.46
N ASN A 2 -19.37 -6.54 12.78
CA ASN A 2 -20.20 -7.47 11.98
C ASN A 2 -20.47 -7.01 10.54
N SER A 3 -19.90 -5.88 10.09
CA SER A 3 -20.28 -5.27 8.80
C SER A 3 -19.42 -5.71 7.61
N GLN A 4 -18.19 -6.17 7.84
CA GLN A 4 -17.24 -6.46 6.76
C GLN A 4 -17.53 -7.82 6.09
N TRP A 5 -17.80 -8.86 6.88
CA TRP A 5 -18.39 -10.12 6.39
C TRP A 5 -19.71 -9.92 5.64
N GLY A 6 -20.45 -8.87 5.97
CA GLY A 6 -21.72 -8.56 5.32
C GLY A 6 -21.54 -8.10 3.87
N ILE A 7 -20.49 -7.32 3.57
CA ILE A 7 -20.33 -6.70 2.25
C ILE A 7 -19.82 -7.72 1.22
N ASP A 8 -18.78 -8.47 1.57
CA ASP A 8 -18.20 -9.53 0.70
C ASP A 8 -19.26 -10.59 0.36
N VAL A 9 -20.02 -11.01 1.38
CA VAL A 9 -21.13 -11.95 1.22
C VAL A 9 -22.26 -11.31 0.38
N THR A 10 -22.56 -10.02 0.55
CA THR A 10 -23.61 -9.36 -0.26
C THR A 10 -23.23 -9.23 -1.73
N ILE A 11 -22.00 -8.84 -2.08
CA ILE A 11 -21.58 -8.72 -3.48
C ILE A 11 -21.57 -10.09 -4.14
N GLN A 12 -21.01 -11.11 -3.48
CA GLN A 12 -21.08 -12.49 -3.98
C GLN A 12 -22.53 -12.96 -4.11
N LEU A 13 -23.41 -12.67 -3.15
CA LEU A 13 -24.84 -12.97 -3.24
C LEU A 13 -25.50 -12.30 -4.44
N TYR A 14 -25.24 -11.02 -4.70
CA TYR A 14 -25.80 -10.31 -5.86
C TYR A 14 -25.29 -10.87 -7.18
N VAL A 15 -24.02 -11.24 -7.25
CA VAL A 15 -23.40 -11.90 -8.41
C VAL A 15 -24.07 -13.26 -8.64
N TRP A 16 -24.20 -14.11 -7.61
CA TRP A 16 -24.88 -15.40 -7.71
C TRP A 16 -26.38 -15.27 -8.03
N LEU A 17 -27.07 -14.28 -7.47
CA LEU A 17 -28.46 -14.00 -7.77
C LEU A 17 -28.63 -13.55 -9.22
N GLY A 18 -27.74 -12.67 -9.71
CA GLY A 18 -27.65 -12.28 -11.11
C GLY A 18 -27.44 -13.48 -12.04
N PHE A 19 -26.55 -14.41 -11.67
CA PHE A 19 -26.33 -15.65 -12.43
C PHE A 19 -27.61 -16.45 -12.60
N ILE A 20 -28.32 -16.67 -11.49
CA ILE A 20 -29.54 -17.47 -11.47
C ILE A 20 -30.61 -16.79 -12.32
N VAL A 21 -30.84 -15.49 -12.14
CA VAL A 21 -31.84 -14.73 -12.90
C VAL A 21 -31.53 -14.76 -14.40
N ILE A 22 -30.29 -14.47 -14.80
CA ILE A 22 -29.87 -14.48 -16.21
C ILE A 22 -30.02 -15.88 -16.81
N SER A 23 -29.55 -16.91 -16.10
CA SER A 23 -29.65 -18.31 -16.54
C SER A 23 -31.10 -18.76 -16.69
N VAL A 24 -31.98 -18.33 -15.77
CA VAL A 24 -33.41 -18.61 -15.84
C VAL A 24 -34.04 -17.93 -17.05
N LEU A 25 -33.80 -16.63 -17.25
CA LEU A 25 -34.36 -15.85 -18.36
C LEU A 25 -33.91 -16.38 -19.73
N LEU A 26 -32.62 -16.67 -19.89
CA LEU A 26 -32.08 -17.29 -21.09
C LEU A 26 -32.63 -18.71 -21.30
N GLY A 27 -32.71 -19.51 -20.24
CA GLY A 27 -33.29 -20.85 -20.29
C GLY A 27 -34.75 -20.83 -20.74
N VAL A 28 -35.57 -19.93 -20.20
CA VAL A 28 -36.98 -19.76 -20.59
C VAL A 28 -37.10 -19.30 -22.04
N ARG A 29 -36.34 -18.27 -22.44
CA ARG A 29 -36.35 -17.75 -23.81
C ARG A 29 -35.93 -18.81 -24.83
N LEU A 30 -34.89 -19.57 -24.54
CA LEU A 30 -34.42 -20.64 -25.43
C LEU A 30 -35.43 -21.80 -25.51
N ASN A 31 -36.13 -22.10 -24.42
CA ASN A 31 -37.18 -23.12 -24.38
C ASN A 31 -38.43 -22.73 -25.19
N GLN A 32 -38.79 -21.44 -25.22
CA GLN A 32 -39.93 -20.94 -26.00
C GLN A 32 -39.69 -20.95 -27.52
N LEU A 33 -38.42 -20.90 -27.95
CA LEU A 33 -38.09 -20.73 -29.36
C LEU A 33 -38.16 -22.02 -30.18
N LYS A 34 -38.17 -23.24 -29.58
CA LYS A 34 -37.97 -24.51 -30.31
C LYS A 34 -38.60 -25.75 -29.67
N GLU A 35 -38.58 -26.85 -30.45
CA GLU A 35 -39.08 -28.19 -30.13
C GLU A 35 -38.84 -28.59 -28.66
N PRO A 36 -39.85 -29.13 -27.96
CA PRO A 36 -39.77 -29.42 -26.53
C PRO A 36 -38.73 -30.50 -26.27
N GLU A 37 -37.53 -30.10 -25.86
CA GLU A 37 -36.55 -31.04 -25.34
C GLU A 37 -36.94 -31.41 -23.90
N PRO A 38 -37.10 -32.71 -23.58
CA PRO A 38 -37.42 -33.11 -22.22
C PRO A 38 -36.31 -32.64 -21.27
N ARG A 39 -36.74 -31.95 -20.21
CA ARG A 39 -35.90 -31.40 -19.14
C ARG A 39 -34.85 -30.40 -19.66
N PHE A 40 -35.16 -29.64 -20.71
CA PHE A 40 -34.29 -28.60 -21.27
C PHE A 40 -33.68 -27.69 -20.19
N PHE A 41 -34.53 -27.14 -19.31
CA PHE A 41 -34.11 -26.20 -18.28
C PHE A 41 -33.07 -26.79 -17.32
N LEU A 42 -33.30 -28.01 -16.84
CA LEU A 42 -32.38 -28.69 -15.92
C LEU A 42 -31.02 -28.94 -16.59
N LYS A 43 -31.03 -29.35 -17.86
CA LYS A 43 -29.82 -29.53 -18.66
C LYS A 43 -29.08 -28.19 -18.84
N PHE A 44 -29.79 -27.13 -19.21
CA PHE A 44 -29.21 -25.81 -19.41
C PHE A 44 -28.56 -25.28 -18.12
N LEU A 45 -29.25 -25.36 -16.99
CA LEU A 45 -28.72 -24.95 -15.70
C LEU A 45 -27.50 -25.78 -15.30
N PHE A 46 -27.56 -27.10 -15.48
CA PHE A 46 -26.43 -28.00 -15.23
C PHE A 46 -25.20 -27.60 -16.06
N TYR A 47 -25.37 -27.32 -17.35
CA TYR A 47 -24.25 -26.89 -18.20
C TYR A 47 -23.76 -25.48 -17.89
N SER A 48 -24.63 -24.59 -17.42
CA SER A 48 -24.25 -23.26 -16.94
C SER A 48 -23.40 -23.35 -15.67
N LEU A 49 -23.78 -24.20 -14.73
CA LEU A 49 -22.97 -24.48 -13.55
C LEU A 49 -21.64 -25.13 -13.91
N LEU A 50 -21.66 -26.09 -14.85
CA LEU A 50 -20.43 -26.72 -15.35
C LEU A 50 -19.48 -25.67 -15.94
N GLY A 51 -19.97 -24.70 -16.71
CA GLY A 51 -19.14 -23.65 -17.29
C GLY A 51 -18.41 -22.75 -16.27
N ILE A 52 -18.92 -22.64 -15.04
CA ILE A 52 -18.28 -21.85 -13.96
C ILE A 52 -17.10 -22.61 -13.33
N VAL A 53 -17.12 -23.94 -13.36
CA VAL A 53 -16.13 -24.77 -12.66
C VAL A 53 -14.73 -24.47 -13.19
N SER A 54 -13.87 -24.06 -12.26
CA SER A 54 -12.47 -23.75 -12.54
C SER A 54 -11.53 -24.52 -11.63
N PHE A 55 -10.28 -24.61 -12.03
CA PHE A 55 -9.22 -25.26 -11.27
C PHE A 55 -8.05 -24.28 -11.10
N PRO A 56 -7.59 -24.06 -9.86
CA PRO A 56 -6.47 -23.15 -9.60
C PRO A 56 -5.13 -23.82 -9.93
N ILE A 57 -4.30 -23.16 -10.74
CA ILE A 57 -2.91 -23.55 -11.03
C ILE A 57 -2.03 -22.30 -10.98
N GLY A 58 -1.08 -22.26 -10.05
CA GLY A 58 -0.07 -21.18 -9.98
C GLY A 58 -0.66 -19.77 -9.84
N GLY A 59 -1.78 -19.61 -9.13
CA GLY A 59 -2.48 -18.33 -8.98
C GLY A 59 -3.45 -17.98 -10.10
N PHE A 60 -3.53 -18.78 -11.16
CA PHE A 60 -4.50 -18.61 -12.25
C PHE A 60 -5.61 -19.65 -12.17
N HIS A 61 -6.86 -19.23 -12.37
CA HIS A 61 -7.99 -20.15 -12.46
C HIS A 61 -8.22 -20.55 -13.92
N ILE A 62 -8.13 -21.84 -14.21
CA ILE A 62 -8.41 -22.39 -15.54
C ILE A 62 -9.88 -22.84 -15.56
N PRO A 63 -10.70 -22.40 -16.54
CA PRO A 63 -12.13 -22.75 -16.63
C PRO A 63 -12.32 -24.18 -17.17
N ILE A 64 -11.89 -25.18 -16.40
CA ILE A 64 -11.89 -26.58 -16.83
C ILE A 64 -13.30 -27.06 -17.22
N GLY A 65 -14.33 -26.64 -16.50
CA GLY A 65 -15.69 -27.07 -16.83
C GLY A 65 -16.17 -26.58 -18.21
N PHE A 66 -15.74 -25.38 -18.62
CA PHE A 66 -15.92 -24.89 -19.99
C PHE A 66 -15.07 -25.69 -20.99
N LEU A 67 -13.82 -26.02 -20.68
CA LEU A 67 -12.97 -26.84 -21.57
C LEU A 67 -13.55 -28.25 -21.76
N LEU A 68 -14.07 -28.88 -20.71
CA LEU A 68 -14.74 -30.18 -20.78
C LEU A 68 -15.99 -30.10 -21.68
N SER A 69 -16.66 -28.96 -21.75
CA SER A 69 -17.80 -28.78 -22.66
C SER A 69 -17.41 -28.94 -24.15
N PHE A 70 -16.21 -28.53 -24.56
CA PHE A 70 -15.71 -28.77 -25.92
C PHE A 70 -15.46 -30.26 -26.19
N LEU A 71 -14.94 -30.98 -25.20
CA LEU A 71 -14.53 -32.38 -25.36
C LEU A 71 -15.73 -33.33 -25.44
N PHE A 72 -16.78 -33.07 -24.66
CA PHE A 72 -17.91 -34.00 -24.49
C PHE A 72 -19.15 -33.70 -25.34
N PHE A 73 -19.21 -32.59 -26.09
CA PHE A 73 -20.42 -32.19 -26.84
C PHE A 73 -20.36 -32.21 -28.39
N PRO A 74 -19.77 -33.21 -29.07
CA PRO A 74 -19.77 -33.25 -30.55
C PRO A 74 -21.07 -33.77 -31.22
N LYS A 75 -22.10 -34.19 -30.47
CA LYS A 75 -23.33 -34.84 -31.03
C LYS A 75 -24.62 -33.99 -30.86
N ARG A 76 -25.73 -34.46 -31.45
CA ARG A 76 -27.09 -33.83 -31.51
C ARG A 76 -27.46 -33.09 -30.20
N ASN A 77 -28.02 -31.87 -30.32
CA ASN A 77 -28.26 -30.88 -29.25
C ASN A 77 -27.02 -30.22 -28.62
N SER A 78 -25.84 -30.27 -29.27
CA SER A 78 -24.63 -29.59 -28.77
C SER A 78 -24.82 -28.09 -28.53
N ARG A 79 -25.58 -27.39 -29.40
CA ARG A 79 -25.72 -25.92 -29.37
C ARG A 79 -26.26 -25.37 -28.05
N TYR A 80 -27.19 -26.06 -27.37
CA TYR A 80 -27.77 -25.56 -26.12
C TYR A 80 -26.90 -25.86 -24.91
N LYS A 81 -26.20 -27.00 -24.94
CA LYS A 81 -25.15 -27.32 -23.96
C LYS A 81 -24.03 -26.31 -24.05
N TRP A 82 -23.71 -25.91 -25.28
CA TRP A 82 -22.81 -24.83 -25.63
C TRP A 82 -23.25 -23.49 -25.05
N TYR A 83 -24.50 -23.08 -25.26
CA TYR A 83 -25.01 -21.83 -24.69
C TYR A 83 -25.01 -21.83 -23.16
N GLY A 84 -25.39 -22.95 -22.52
CA GLY A 84 -25.27 -23.08 -21.07
C GLY A 84 -23.82 -22.92 -20.61
N ALA A 85 -22.90 -23.69 -21.18
CA ALA A 85 -21.48 -23.60 -20.86
C ALA A 85 -20.89 -22.19 -21.09
N LEU A 86 -21.33 -21.48 -22.15
CA LEU A 86 -20.91 -20.11 -22.45
C LEU A 86 -21.40 -19.12 -21.39
N VAL A 87 -22.65 -19.26 -20.93
CA VAL A 87 -23.21 -18.44 -19.83
C VAL A 87 -22.41 -18.68 -18.55
N GLY A 88 -22.10 -19.94 -18.23
CA GLY A 88 -21.24 -20.28 -17.10
C GLY A 88 -19.84 -19.69 -17.20
N PHE A 89 -19.22 -19.78 -18.38
CA PHE A 89 -17.88 -19.22 -18.62
C PHE A 89 -17.85 -17.69 -18.54
N PHE A 90 -18.86 -17.02 -19.09
CA PHE A 90 -19.01 -15.58 -18.92
C PHE A 90 -19.08 -15.20 -17.43
N PHE A 91 -19.83 -15.99 -16.65
CA PHE A 91 -19.92 -15.77 -15.21
C PHE A 91 -18.61 -16.04 -14.47
N PHE A 92 -17.86 -17.05 -14.88
CA PHE A 92 -16.50 -17.28 -14.40
C PHE A 92 -15.60 -16.05 -14.65
N ILE A 93 -15.67 -15.43 -15.84
CA ILE A 93 -14.93 -14.19 -16.13
C ILE A 93 -15.35 -13.08 -15.16
N VAL A 94 -16.65 -12.86 -14.96
CA VAL A 94 -17.15 -11.84 -14.01
C VAL A 94 -16.61 -12.10 -12.60
N LEU A 95 -16.59 -13.35 -12.15
CA LEU A 95 -16.07 -13.73 -10.83
C LEU A 95 -14.57 -13.43 -10.66
N LEU A 96 -13.77 -13.46 -11.73
CA LEU A 96 -12.35 -13.06 -11.67
C LEU A 96 -12.16 -11.57 -11.34
N PHE A 97 -13.13 -10.74 -11.69
CA PHE A 97 -13.06 -9.30 -11.47
C PHE A 97 -13.73 -8.85 -10.16
N VAL A 98 -14.52 -9.71 -9.49
CA VAL A 98 -15.16 -9.39 -8.21
C VAL A 98 -14.17 -8.86 -7.16
N PRO A 99 -12.98 -9.48 -6.96
CA PRO A 99 -11.99 -8.98 -6.00
C PRO A 99 -11.49 -7.55 -6.28
N LEU A 100 -11.53 -7.08 -7.54
CA LEU A 100 -11.13 -5.71 -7.87
C LEU A 100 -12.13 -4.66 -7.38
N PHE A 101 -13.39 -5.05 -7.19
CA PHE A 101 -14.43 -4.19 -6.66
C PHE A 101 -14.53 -4.23 -5.13
N ASP A 102 -13.75 -5.11 -4.49
CA ASP A 102 -13.81 -5.40 -3.05
C ASP A 102 -12.73 -4.68 -2.23
N GLN A 103 -12.01 -3.72 -2.82
CA GLN A 103 -10.99 -2.92 -2.11
C GLN A 103 -11.61 -1.85 -1.19
N SER A 104 -12.58 -2.25 -0.37
CA SER A 104 -13.37 -1.34 0.49
C SER A 104 -12.75 -1.08 1.88
N GLY A 105 -11.53 -1.56 2.15
CA GLY A 105 -10.89 -1.48 3.49
C GLY A 105 -10.52 -0.09 3.98
N PHE A 106 -10.26 0.86 3.07
CA PHE A 106 -9.95 2.25 3.39
C PHE A 106 -10.44 3.09 2.22
N ARG A 107 -11.58 3.77 2.39
CA ARG A 107 -11.98 4.78 1.41
C ARG A 107 -10.89 5.84 1.38
N ALA A 108 -10.42 6.17 0.18
CA ALA A 108 -9.57 7.34 -0.03
C ALA A 108 -10.34 8.54 0.51
N GLU A 109 -9.91 9.02 1.66
CA GLU A 109 -10.49 10.15 2.37
C GLU A 109 -9.42 11.21 2.47
N SER A 110 -9.84 12.43 2.16
CA SER A 110 -8.98 13.58 2.14
C SER A 110 -9.54 14.66 3.07
N GLN A 111 -8.64 15.37 3.73
CA GLN A 111 -9.00 16.37 4.73
C GLN A 111 -8.13 17.60 4.58
N GLN A 112 -8.75 18.77 4.60
CA GLN A 112 -8.05 20.04 4.59
C GLN A 112 -7.36 20.27 5.95
N ILE A 113 -6.03 20.39 5.93
CA ILE A 113 -5.20 20.76 7.08
C ILE A 113 -4.71 22.22 6.95
N GLY A 114 -4.46 22.68 5.72
CA GLY A 114 -3.85 23.98 5.45
C GLY A 114 -2.32 23.90 5.44
N ALA A 115 -1.65 25.06 5.40
CA ALA A 115 -0.20 25.12 5.35
C ALA A 115 0.44 24.58 6.64
N VAL A 116 1.53 23.83 6.49
CA VAL A 116 2.27 23.19 7.58
C VAL A 116 3.74 23.57 7.50
N SER A 117 4.36 23.85 8.64
CA SER A 117 5.81 24.03 8.79
C SER A 117 6.36 23.03 9.80
N ILE A 118 7.48 22.40 9.47
CA ILE A 118 8.13 21.41 10.37
C ILE A 118 8.71 22.05 11.64
N GLN A 119 8.79 23.38 11.69
CA GLN A 119 9.41 24.14 12.78
C GLN A 119 8.38 24.70 13.78
N ASP A 120 7.08 24.47 13.56
CA ASP A 120 6.02 25.00 14.40
C ASP A 120 4.98 23.94 14.81
N GLU A 121 4.00 24.36 15.63
CA GLU A 121 2.95 23.48 16.15
C GLU A 121 2.01 22.91 15.06
N SER A 122 2.04 23.43 13.82
CA SER A 122 1.19 22.92 12.74
C SER A 122 1.60 21.51 12.34
N PHE A 123 2.91 21.21 12.36
CA PHE A 123 3.41 19.86 12.10
C PHE A 123 2.97 18.90 13.20
N ASP A 124 3.05 19.32 14.47
CA ASP A 124 2.56 18.52 15.61
C ASP A 124 1.06 18.24 15.49
N ARG A 125 0.26 19.22 15.09
CA ARG A 125 -1.17 19.02 14.87
C ARG A 125 -1.42 18.02 13.75
N MET A 126 -0.69 18.13 12.64
CA MET A 126 -0.81 17.21 11.51
C MET A 126 -0.40 15.77 11.89
N THR A 127 0.74 15.59 12.56
CA THR A 127 1.24 14.26 12.96
C THR A 127 0.35 13.62 14.01
N ASN A 128 -0.12 14.38 15.00
CA ASN A 128 -1.11 13.89 15.97
C ASN A 128 -2.42 13.48 15.29
N HIS A 129 -2.85 14.22 14.27
CA HIS A 129 -4.02 13.86 13.48
C HIS A 129 -3.81 12.54 12.72
N ILE A 130 -2.65 12.37 12.08
CA ILE A 130 -2.24 11.11 11.43
C ILE A 130 -2.28 9.94 12.42
N MET A 131 -1.63 10.07 13.57
CA MET A 131 -1.55 9.00 14.57
C MET A 131 -2.92 8.58 15.10
N ARG A 132 -3.79 9.56 15.40
CA ARG A 132 -5.17 9.30 15.84
C ARG A 132 -6.02 8.64 14.76
N ARG A 133 -5.84 9.00 13.48
CA ARG A 133 -6.64 8.46 12.38
C ARG A 133 -6.20 7.05 11.99
N VAL A 134 -4.90 6.81 11.95
CA VAL A 134 -4.31 5.50 11.64
C VAL A 134 -4.61 4.50 12.75
N ASN A 135 -4.48 4.93 14.02
CA ASN A 135 -4.87 4.21 15.22
C ASN A 135 -4.51 2.72 15.20
N GLY A 136 -3.26 2.35 15.45
CA GLY A 136 -2.79 0.96 15.47
C GLY A 136 -2.09 0.60 16.79
N GLU A 137 -2.00 -0.69 17.10
CA GLU A 137 -1.24 -1.18 18.26
C GLU A 137 0.26 -0.86 18.10
N ALA A 138 0.76 -0.98 16.88
CA ALA A 138 2.10 -0.58 16.49
C ALA A 138 2.07 -0.03 15.05
N ILE A 139 2.73 1.10 14.84
CA ILE A 139 2.82 1.79 13.55
C ILE A 139 4.30 1.89 13.19
N LYS A 140 4.67 1.25 12.08
CA LYS A 140 6.03 1.24 11.55
C LYS A 140 6.11 2.07 10.29
N LEU A 141 7.22 2.76 10.08
CA LEU A 141 7.50 3.41 8.81
C LEU A 141 8.11 2.39 7.85
N ASP A 142 7.59 2.29 6.63
CA ASP A 142 8.22 1.58 5.52
C ASP A 142 9.12 2.55 4.73
N ARG A 143 8.53 3.65 4.25
CA ARG A 143 9.26 4.73 3.58
C ARG A 143 8.56 6.07 3.77
N SER A 144 9.35 7.13 3.78
CA SER A 144 8.84 8.50 3.79
C SER A 144 9.56 9.35 2.74
N LYS A 145 8.83 10.30 2.19
CA LYS A 145 9.37 11.39 1.38
C LYS A 145 8.73 12.69 1.84
N MET A 146 9.55 13.68 2.13
CA MET A 146 9.11 15.02 2.53
C MET A 146 9.84 16.04 1.68
N VAL A 147 9.12 17.03 1.16
CA VAL A 147 9.70 18.18 0.45
C VAL A 147 9.32 19.43 1.19
N LEU A 148 10.33 20.21 1.56
CA LEU A 148 10.20 21.45 2.30
C LEU A 148 10.95 22.60 1.63
N THR A 149 10.51 23.82 1.90
CA THR A 149 11.27 25.04 1.58
C THR A 149 12.46 25.19 2.53
N ARG A 150 13.41 26.07 2.22
CA ARG A 150 14.53 26.38 3.15
C ARG A 150 14.04 26.89 4.50
N ASP A 151 12.88 27.53 4.53
CA ASP A 151 12.26 28.07 5.75
C ASP A 151 11.47 27.00 6.53
N GLY A 152 11.48 25.74 6.09
CA GLY A 152 10.82 24.63 6.77
C GLY A 152 9.34 24.44 6.43
N GLU A 153 8.80 25.21 5.48
CA GLU A 153 7.41 25.03 5.03
C GLU A 153 7.29 23.74 4.21
N LEU A 154 6.33 22.90 4.59
CA LEU A 154 6.05 21.63 3.94
C LEU A 154 5.30 21.86 2.63
N GLN A 155 5.92 21.45 1.51
CA GLN A 155 5.31 21.47 0.18
C GLN A 155 4.61 20.14 -0.13
N SER A 156 5.24 19.02 0.21
CA SER A 156 4.63 17.70 0.07
C SER A 156 5.18 16.70 1.07
N LEU A 157 4.34 15.72 1.38
CA LEU A 157 4.63 14.60 2.27
C LEU A 157 4.08 13.33 1.65
N GLU A 158 4.83 12.25 1.75
CA GLU A 158 4.33 10.90 1.54
C GLU A 158 4.88 10.02 2.66
N TYR A 159 3.99 9.43 3.44
CA TYR A 159 4.33 8.34 4.35
C TYR A 159 3.72 7.06 3.82
N LEU A 160 4.53 6.00 3.78
CA LEU A 160 4.04 4.65 3.65
C LEU A 160 4.25 3.95 4.98
N LEU A 161 3.14 3.69 5.67
CA LEU A 161 3.13 3.12 7.00
C LEU A 161 2.68 1.67 6.94
N LEU A 162 3.28 0.82 7.76
CA LEU A 162 2.80 -0.53 8.01
C LEU A 162 2.21 -0.58 9.42
N VAL A 163 0.93 -0.93 9.51
CA VAL A 163 0.14 -0.82 10.74
C VAL A 163 -0.29 -2.22 11.19
N GLU A 164 0.06 -2.60 12.41
CA GLU A 164 -0.40 -3.87 12.98
C GLU A 164 -1.88 -3.78 13.36
N ARG A 165 -2.67 -4.72 12.82
CA ARG A 165 -4.06 -4.99 13.18
C ARG A 165 -4.15 -6.33 13.91
N SER A 166 -5.34 -6.72 14.34
CA SER A 166 -5.54 -7.99 15.04
C SER A 166 -5.11 -9.22 14.22
N SER A 167 -5.38 -9.22 12.90
CA SER A 167 -5.21 -10.39 12.02
C SER A 167 -4.25 -10.18 10.84
N SER A 168 -3.81 -8.94 10.59
CA SER A 168 -3.00 -8.59 9.43
C SER A 168 -2.12 -7.36 9.70
N PHE A 169 -1.22 -7.09 8.78
CA PHE A 169 -0.53 -5.80 8.67
C PHE A 169 -1.13 -5.03 7.49
N GLN A 170 -1.62 -3.82 7.74
CA GLN A 170 -2.18 -2.97 6.70
C GLN A 170 -1.15 -1.92 6.28
N GLN A 171 -0.92 -1.79 4.97
CA GLN A 171 -0.05 -0.77 4.44
C GLN A 171 -0.88 0.46 4.04
N ILE A 172 -0.61 1.59 4.69
CA ILE A 172 -1.37 2.83 4.52
C ILE A 172 -0.42 3.89 3.96
N ARG A 173 -0.77 4.41 2.78
CA ARG A 173 -0.17 5.60 2.20
C ARG A 173 -0.89 6.83 2.72
N ILE A 174 -0.12 7.80 3.18
CA ILE A 174 -0.59 9.11 3.60
C ILE A 174 0.11 10.14 2.74
N THR A 175 -0.64 11.04 2.11
CA THR A 175 -0.06 12.11 1.30
C THR A 175 -0.51 13.47 1.80
N TYR A 176 0.39 14.43 1.86
CA TYR A 176 0.06 15.85 1.98
C TYR A 176 0.62 16.57 0.76
N ASP A 177 -0.12 17.53 0.22
CA ASP A 177 0.27 18.30 -0.95
C ASP A 177 0.20 19.81 -0.74
N GLU A 178 0.59 20.56 -1.77
CA GLU A 178 0.66 22.03 -1.77
C GLU A 178 -0.72 22.69 -1.58
N THR A 179 -1.81 21.95 -1.79
CA THR A 179 -3.17 22.45 -1.53
C THR A 179 -3.50 22.46 -0.03
N GLY A 180 -2.65 21.86 0.79
CA GLY A 180 -2.87 21.69 2.23
C GLY A 180 -3.82 20.54 2.54
N GLU A 181 -4.02 19.62 1.60
CA GLU A 181 -4.90 18.47 1.73
C GLU A 181 -4.10 17.24 2.18
N LEU A 182 -4.58 16.56 3.22
CA LEU A 182 -4.02 15.33 3.75
C LEU A 182 -4.93 14.16 3.35
N SER A 183 -4.40 13.19 2.60
CA SER A 183 -5.14 12.04 2.11
C SER A 183 -4.63 10.72 2.70
N TYR A 184 -5.53 9.74 2.82
CA TYR A 184 -5.24 8.41 3.34
C TYR A 184 -5.71 7.34 2.37
N GLN A 185 -4.83 6.39 2.03
CA GLN A 185 -5.15 5.28 1.15
C GLN A 185 -4.50 4.00 1.65
N GLN A 186 -5.29 2.94 1.89
CA GLN A 186 -4.71 1.61 2.05
C GLN A 186 -4.27 1.10 0.68
N VAL A 187 -3.02 0.67 0.58
CA VAL A 187 -2.43 0.21 -0.67
C VAL A 187 -2.19 -1.30 -0.70
N ASP A 188 -2.04 -1.93 0.47
CA ASP A 188 -1.80 -3.37 0.57
C ASP A 188 -2.24 -3.92 1.94
N GLU A 189 -2.35 -5.25 2.03
CA GLU A 189 -2.59 -6.00 3.26
C GLU A 189 -1.79 -7.30 3.28
N LEU A 190 -0.96 -7.46 4.31
CA LEU A 190 -0.11 -8.62 4.51
C LEU A 190 -0.67 -9.49 5.64
N ASN A 191 -0.71 -10.80 5.44
CA ASN A 191 -0.99 -11.74 6.53
C ASN A 191 0.09 -11.64 7.62
N LYS A 192 -0.29 -11.77 8.90
CA LYS A 192 0.66 -11.73 10.02
C LYS A 192 1.80 -12.73 9.90
N GLU A 193 1.54 -13.96 9.50
CA GLU A 193 2.56 -15.01 9.42
C GLU A 193 3.66 -14.66 8.41
N SER A 194 3.28 -14.15 7.24
CA SER A 194 4.22 -13.75 6.19
C SER A 194 4.86 -12.38 6.45
N GLY A 195 4.12 -11.45 7.04
CA GLY A 195 4.53 -10.05 7.19
C GLY A 195 5.35 -9.76 8.45
N ARG A 196 5.33 -10.63 9.47
CA ARG A 196 5.91 -10.32 10.79
C ARG A 196 7.41 -10.07 10.74
N ALA A 197 8.17 -10.90 10.02
CA ALA A 197 9.62 -10.72 9.90
C ALA A 197 10.01 -9.41 9.18
N PHE A 198 9.16 -8.92 8.28
CA PHE A 198 9.35 -7.61 7.65
C PHE A 198 8.98 -6.48 8.61
N PHE A 199 7.82 -6.57 9.27
CA PHE A 199 7.34 -5.60 10.24
C PHE A 199 8.31 -5.35 11.39
N GLU A 200 8.92 -6.41 11.92
CA GLU A 200 9.89 -6.32 13.03
C GLU A 200 11.18 -5.59 12.66
N LYS A 201 11.55 -5.55 11.37
CA LYS A 201 12.74 -4.85 10.88
C LYS A 201 12.54 -3.36 10.67
N LEU A 202 11.28 -2.92 10.61
CA LEU A 202 10.96 -1.52 10.38
C LEU A 202 11.12 -0.69 11.67
N VAL A 203 11.46 0.57 11.49
CA VAL A 203 11.52 1.57 12.55
C VAL A 203 10.11 1.97 13.01
N ASP A 204 9.95 2.22 14.31
CA ASP A 204 8.72 2.78 14.84
C ASP A 204 8.50 4.17 14.26
N PHE A 205 7.29 4.43 13.76
CA PHE A 205 6.99 5.70 13.11
C PHE A 205 7.15 6.90 14.06
N GLU A 206 6.80 6.74 15.33
CA GLU A 206 7.02 7.78 16.36
C GLU A 206 8.49 8.18 16.48
N ARG A 207 9.43 7.22 16.40
CA ARG A 207 10.87 7.53 16.44
C ARG A 207 11.30 8.39 15.27
N VAL A 208 10.70 8.18 14.10
CA VAL A 208 10.97 9.00 12.91
C VAL A 208 10.42 10.40 13.09
N LEU A 209 9.20 10.53 13.63
CA LEU A 209 8.60 11.83 13.91
C LEU A 209 9.46 12.65 14.89
N SER A 210 9.93 12.03 15.98
CA SER A 210 10.85 12.68 16.92
C SER A 210 12.17 13.07 16.24
N ALA A 211 12.75 12.21 15.40
CA ALA A 211 13.95 12.55 14.65
C ALA A 211 13.75 13.74 13.71
N VAL A 212 12.53 13.96 13.19
CA VAL A 212 12.22 15.16 12.40
C VAL A 212 11.97 16.37 13.28
N GLN A 213 11.20 16.25 14.35
CA GLN A 213 10.82 17.39 15.19
C GLN A 213 12.00 17.94 16.00
N ASP A 214 12.81 17.05 16.58
CA ASP A 214 13.87 17.42 17.51
C ASP A 214 15.15 17.86 16.81
N THR A 215 15.21 17.74 15.48
CA THR A 215 16.39 18.09 14.70
C THR A 215 16.43 19.58 14.38
N ALA A 216 17.55 20.23 14.67
CA ALA A 216 17.82 21.60 14.27
C ALA A 216 18.10 21.69 12.76
N TRP A 217 17.05 21.65 11.94
CA TRP A 217 17.17 21.64 10.47
C TRP A 217 17.77 22.91 9.88
N GLU A 218 17.68 24.03 10.59
CA GLU A 218 18.29 25.31 10.23
C GLU A 218 19.82 25.19 10.02
N ASP A 219 20.51 24.46 10.92
CA ASP A 219 21.96 24.20 10.83
C ASP A 219 22.37 23.52 9.52
N PHE A 220 21.40 22.86 8.87
CA PHE A 220 21.62 22.05 7.68
C PHE A 220 21.04 22.66 6.41
N ALA A 221 19.95 23.42 6.50
CA ALA A 221 19.40 24.21 5.39
C ALA A 221 20.42 25.22 4.84
N ASP A 222 21.38 25.65 5.68
CA ASP A 222 22.49 26.51 5.27
C ASP A 222 23.62 25.77 4.52
N ARG A 223 23.67 24.44 4.61
CA ARG A 223 24.67 23.61 3.90
C ARG A 223 24.22 23.19 2.50
N VAL A 224 22.93 23.30 2.22
CA VAL A 224 22.31 22.88 0.96
C VAL A 224 21.96 24.12 0.16
N ASN A 225 22.60 24.33 -0.98
CA ASN A 225 22.35 25.50 -1.82
C ASN A 225 21.22 25.21 -2.82
N ALA A 226 20.05 24.87 -2.29
CA ALA A 226 18.87 24.54 -3.08
C ALA A 226 17.62 25.25 -2.53
N PRO A 227 16.69 25.71 -3.40
CA PRO A 227 15.46 26.34 -2.97
C PRO A 227 14.51 25.39 -2.22
N LEU A 228 14.57 24.10 -2.54
CA LEU A 228 13.77 23.06 -1.92
C LEU A 228 14.69 21.96 -1.38
N ILE A 229 14.31 21.38 -0.26
CA ILE A 229 15.01 20.29 0.41
C ILE A 229 14.08 19.08 0.41
N GLN A 230 14.59 17.94 -0.03
CA GLN A 230 13.90 16.66 0.06
C GLN A 230 14.53 15.81 1.15
N LEU A 231 13.73 15.35 2.10
CA LEU A 231 14.09 14.32 3.07
C LEU A 231 13.44 13.00 2.67
N SER A 232 14.23 11.95 2.55
CA SER A 232 13.74 10.61 2.25
C SER A 232 14.18 9.66 3.36
N PHE A 233 13.23 8.97 3.98
CA PHE A 233 13.51 8.05 5.09
C PHE A 233 13.25 6.64 4.61
N ASP A 234 14.21 5.76 4.87
CA ASP A 234 14.00 4.31 4.78
C ASP A 234 13.69 3.77 6.18
N GLY A 235 12.61 3.00 6.27
CA GLY A 235 12.16 2.39 7.50
C GLY A 235 13.06 1.25 7.97
N LEU A 236 13.86 0.67 7.07
CA LEU A 236 14.76 -0.42 7.39
C LEU A 236 16.06 0.10 8.01
N TYR A 237 16.61 -0.70 8.92
CA TYR A 237 17.99 -0.52 9.34
C TYR A 237 18.92 -1.00 8.23
N ASP A 238 19.98 -0.24 7.99
CA ASP A 238 21.04 -0.61 7.06
C ASP A 238 22.41 -0.54 7.75
N MET A 239 23.37 -1.26 7.18
CA MET A 239 24.74 -1.30 7.64
C MET A 239 25.56 -0.26 6.88
N TYR A 240 26.01 0.78 7.57
CA TYR A 240 26.82 1.84 7.00
C TYR A 240 28.30 1.57 7.23
N THR A 241 29.07 1.52 6.15
CA THR A 241 30.54 1.39 6.15
C THR A 241 31.20 2.66 5.65
N TYR A 242 32.47 2.83 6.00
CA TYR A 242 33.29 3.96 5.55
C TYR A 242 33.55 3.89 4.04
N GLU A 243 32.67 4.44 3.20
CA GLU A 243 33.02 4.74 1.80
C GLU A 243 32.34 6.04 1.32
N ASN A 244 33.19 7.03 0.99
CA ASN A 244 33.01 8.16 0.06
C ASN A 244 31.82 9.13 0.17
N GLU A 245 30.87 8.94 1.09
CA GLU A 245 29.75 9.88 1.27
C GLU A 245 29.94 10.76 2.52
N VAL A 246 29.49 12.02 2.43
CA VAL A 246 29.45 12.93 3.57
C VAL A 246 28.35 12.44 4.52
N MET A 247 28.74 11.55 5.41
CA MET A 247 27.88 11.02 6.46
C MET A 247 27.80 12.01 7.62
N LEU A 248 26.58 12.18 8.10
CA LEU A 248 26.25 13.04 9.23
C LEU A 248 25.47 12.20 10.23
N MET A 249 25.36 12.69 11.46
CA MET A 249 24.49 12.08 12.46
C MET A 249 23.71 13.15 13.21
N ILE A 250 22.51 12.78 13.66
CA ILE A 250 21.77 13.56 14.67
C ILE A 250 22.32 13.12 16.03
N ASN A 251 22.98 14.04 16.75
CA ASN A 251 23.49 13.77 18.09
C ASN A 251 22.35 13.79 19.14
N ARG A 252 22.67 13.50 20.41
CA ARG A 252 21.67 13.52 21.50
C ARG A 252 21.02 14.88 21.77
N GLU A 253 21.64 15.95 21.30
CA GLU A 253 21.10 17.32 21.43
C GLU A 253 20.24 17.71 20.22
N GLY A 254 19.99 16.79 19.28
CA GLY A 254 19.22 17.08 18.06
C GLY A 254 20.00 17.83 16.98
N ARG A 255 21.32 17.98 17.13
CA ARG A 255 22.18 18.70 16.18
C ARG A 255 22.77 17.77 15.14
N ILE A 256 22.88 18.27 13.91
CA ILE A 256 23.48 17.54 12.80
C ILE A 256 25.00 17.76 12.78
N VAL A 257 25.75 16.72 13.14
CA VAL A 257 27.21 16.76 13.22
C VAL A 257 27.85 15.82 12.19
N LYS A 258 29.13 16.07 11.86
CA LYS A 258 29.88 15.17 11.00
C LYS A 258 30.06 13.82 11.70
N PHE A 259 29.73 12.76 10.97
CA PHE A 259 29.88 11.42 11.49
C PHE A 259 31.23 10.83 11.06
N TRP A 260 32.08 10.53 12.03
CA TRP A 260 33.42 9.97 11.80
C TRP A 260 33.44 8.51 12.26
N LEU A 261 33.33 7.58 11.30
CA LEU A 261 33.32 6.14 11.58
C LEU A 261 34.76 5.62 11.73
N GLN A 262 35.14 5.10 12.91
CA GLN A 262 36.53 4.77 13.20
C GLN A 262 36.99 3.35 12.83
N ARG A 263 36.12 2.38 12.55
CA ARG A 263 36.48 1.06 11.97
C ARG A 263 35.31 0.07 11.81
N ASP A 264 34.32 0.13 12.69
CA ASP A 264 33.25 -0.88 12.72
C ASP A 264 31.98 -0.39 12.01
N PRO A 265 31.32 -1.26 11.22
CA PRO A 265 30.09 -0.90 10.55
C PRO A 265 29.00 -0.55 11.57
N VAL A 266 28.17 0.42 11.22
CA VAL A 266 27.11 0.91 12.11
C VAL A 266 25.76 0.53 11.54
N LEU A 267 24.95 -0.12 12.38
CA LEU A 267 23.55 -0.37 12.09
C LEU A 267 22.75 0.88 12.47
N ALA A 268 22.12 1.52 11.49
CA ALA A 268 21.37 2.76 11.69
C ALA A 268 20.18 2.85 10.74
N ASN A 269 19.20 3.69 11.08
CA ASN A 269 18.30 4.25 10.08
C ASN A 269 18.96 5.49 9.47
N SER A 270 18.57 5.85 8.25
CA SER A 270 19.09 7.06 7.62
C SER A 270 18.01 7.94 7.00
N ILE A 271 18.33 9.22 6.96
CA ILE A 271 17.61 10.26 6.24
C ILE A 271 18.50 10.65 5.08
N GLN A 272 18.04 10.36 3.87
CA GLN A 272 18.68 10.85 2.66
C GLN A 272 18.15 12.24 2.38
N LEU A 273 19.05 13.20 2.40
CA LEU A 273 18.75 14.57 2.05
C LEU A 273 19.18 14.82 0.61
N SER A 274 18.35 15.53 -0.16
CA SER A 274 18.72 15.99 -1.49
C SER A 274 18.23 17.41 -1.74
N GLY A 275 19.08 18.23 -2.37
CA GLY A 275 18.69 19.55 -2.85
C GLY A 275 17.85 19.45 -4.12
N LEU A 276 16.77 20.22 -4.20
CA LEU A 276 15.88 20.30 -5.35
C LEU A 276 15.78 21.74 -5.88
N THR A 277 15.71 21.88 -7.20
CA THR A 277 15.28 23.11 -7.87
C THR A 277 13.79 23.36 -7.67
N ARG A 278 13.29 24.57 -7.99
CA ARG A 278 11.85 24.89 -7.95
C ARG A 278 10.98 24.02 -8.87
N GLU A 279 11.60 23.37 -9.87
CA GLU A 279 10.95 22.42 -10.78
C GLU A 279 11.03 20.97 -10.27
N ASN A 280 11.35 20.77 -8.98
CA ASN A 280 11.57 19.46 -8.34
C ASN A 280 12.65 18.59 -9.01
N ARG A 281 13.62 19.20 -9.70
CA ARG A 281 14.80 18.50 -10.24
C ARG A 281 15.95 18.47 -9.24
N PRO A 282 16.68 17.35 -9.09
CA PRO A 282 17.81 17.26 -8.17
C PRO A 282 18.94 18.20 -8.57
N THR A 283 19.53 18.88 -7.58
CA THR A 283 20.72 19.75 -7.77
C THR A 283 22.02 18.95 -7.81
N GLY A 284 21.98 17.67 -7.42
CA GLY A 284 23.16 16.80 -7.30
C GLY A 284 23.77 16.78 -5.90
N GLU A 285 23.37 17.69 -5.01
CA GLU A 285 23.75 17.67 -3.60
C GLU A 285 22.98 16.56 -2.88
N ARG A 286 23.71 15.58 -2.30
CA ARG A 286 23.14 14.48 -1.53
C ARG A 286 23.91 14.26 -0.25
N TYR A 287 23.19 14.08 0.85
CA TYR A 287 23.77 13.81 2.16
C TYR A 287 23.03 12.64 2.82
N ILE A 288 23.73 11.86 3.62
CA ILE A 288 23.15 10.81 4.44
C ILE A 288 23.29 11.20 5.90
N ILE A 289 22.16 11.28 6.59
CA ILE A 289 22.08 11.60 8.03
C ILE A 289 21.66 10.34 8.77
N LEU A 290 22.51 9.83 9.63
CA LEU A 290 22.24 8.66 10.46
C LEU A 290 21.46 9.05 11.71
N TYR A 291 20.46 8.25 12.05
CA TYR A 291 19.69 8.36 13.29
C TYR A 291 19.37 6.98 13.83
N ASN A 292 19.01 6.89 15.12
CA ASN A 292 18.63 5.62 15.77
C ASN A 292 19.67 4.50 15.53
N TYR A 293 20.93 4.78 15.85
CA TYR A 293 22.08 3.93 15.55
C TYR A 293 22.59 3.12 16.75
N SER A 294 23.24 1.98 16.50
CA SER A 294 23.64 1.00 17.52
C SER A 294 24.93 1.30 18.31
N ILE A 295 25.46 2.52 18.28
CA ILE A 295 26.83 2.80 18.75
C ILE A 295 26.89 3.03 20.28
N HIS A 296 27.81 2.32 20.94
CA HIS A 296 28.35 2.64 22.27
C HIS A 296 29.73 3.34 22.11
N GLN A 297 29.80 4.61 21.71
CA GLN A 297 31.06 5.38 21.71
C GLN A 297 30.83 6.81 22.22
N ARG A 298 31.84 7.32 22.94
CA ARG A 298 31.87 8.62 23.63
C ARG A 298 31.66 9.77 22.63
N GLU A 299 30.75 10.66 22.98
CA GLU A 299 30.37 11.87 22.24
C GLU A 299 31.41 13.00 22.30
N ASP A 300 32.56 12.76 22.95
CA ASP A 300 33.53 13.80 23.35
C ASP A 300 34.43 14.34 22.22
N LEU A 301 34.05 14.25 20.95
CA LEU A 301 34.90 14.70 19.82
C LEU A 301 34.28 15.81 18.97
N THR A 302 33.37 16.62 19.52
CA THR A 302 32.82 17.79 18.79
C THR A 302 33.31 19.16 19.27
N ASP A 303 34.21 19.23 20.26
CA ASP A 303 34.88 20.49 20.63
C ASP A 303 36.38 20.46 20.29
N GLN A 304 36.73 20.44 18.99
CA GLN A 304 38.02 20.95 18.46
C GLN A 304 37.87 21.57 17.07
#